data_AF-A0A378AGP6-F1
#
_entry.id   AF-A0A378AGP6-F1
#
_cell.length_a   1.000
_cell.length_b   1.000
_cell.length_c   1.000
_cell.angle_alpha   90.00
_cell.angle_beta   90.00
_cell.angle_gamma   90.00
#
_symmetry.space_group_name_H-M   'P 1'
#
loop_
_entity.id
_entity.type
_entity.pdbx_description
1 polymer ?
#
loop_
_entity_poly.entity_id
_entity_poly.type
_entity_poly.pdbx_seq_one_letter_code
_entity_poly.pdbx_strand_id
1 'polypeptide(L)'
;MRAHKIQRRCSAVGFDWTSLGPVLDKVHEEIDEVMHEAQQAVVDEAKLEEEVGDLLFATVNLSRHLGVKAEVALQKANLKFERRFREVERIVAARGLEMTGVDLDTMEEVWQEVKRQETDL
;
A
#
# COMPACT_ATOMS: atom_id res chain seq x y z
N MET A 1 -13.44 0.16 7.99
CA MET A 1 -13.44 -0.38 6.61
C MET A 1 -14.40 -1.56 6.41
N ARG A 2 -15.07 -1.60 5.25
CA ARG A 2 -16.12 -2.58 4.89
C ARG A 2 -15.58 -3.98 4.57
N ALA A 3 -14.51 -4.11 3.78
CA ALA A 3 -13.90 -5.38 3.40
C ALA A 3 -13.55 -6.26 4.62
N HIS A 4 -12.86 -5.68 5.62
CA HIS A 4 -12.53 -6.37 6.86
C HIS A 4 -13.79 -6.88 7.63
N LYS A 5 -14.89 -6.11 7.62
CA LYS A 5 -16.15 -6.53 8.24
C LYS A 5 -16.83 -7.68 7.48
N ILE A 6 -16.80 -7.65 6.14
CA ILE A 6 -17.33 -8.72 5.29
C ILE A 6 -16.57 -10.02 5.57
N GLN A 7 -15.24 -9.99 5.50
CA GLN A 7 -14.40 -11.17 5.73
C GLN A 7 -14.57 -11.75 7.14
N ARG A 8 -14.71 -10.91 8.17
CA ARG A 8 -15.04 -11.39 9.53
C ARG A 8 -16.40 -12.09 9.62
N ARG A 9 -17.40 -11.66 8.86
CA ARG A 9 -18.72 -12.32 8.81
C ARG A 9 -18.64 -13.66 8.07
N CYS A 10 -17.93 -13.71 6.96
CA CYS A 10 -17.66 -14.96 6.23
C CYS A 10 -16.92 -15.98 7.12
N SER A 11 -15.89 -15.52 7.83
CA SER A 11 -15.14 -16.35 8.78
C SER A 11 -15.99 -16.88 9.92
N ALA A 12 -16.93 -16.09 10.44
CA ALA A 12 -17.86 -16.53 11.49
C ALA A 12 -18.78 -17.69 11.08
N VAL A 13 -18.98 -17.93 9.77
CA VAL A 13 -19.74 -19.07 9.24
C VAL A 13 -18.84 -20.18 8.67
N GLY A 14 -17.53 -20.12 8.92
CA GLY A 14 -16.55 -21.10 8.47
C GLY A 14 -16.03 -20.91 7.05
N PHE A 15 -16.39 -19.80 6.37
CA PHE A 15 -15.85 -19.46 5.05
C PHE A 15 -14.57 -18.62 5.22
N ASP A 16 -13.48 -19.30 5.57
CA ASP A 16 -12.17 -18.68 5.78
C ASP A 16 -11.04 -19.69 5.67
N TRP A 17 -9.84 -19.20 5.33
CA TRP A 17 -8.66 -20.05 5.22
C TRP A 17 -8.15 -20.38 6.61
N THR A 18 -7.57 -21.58 6.77
CA THR A 18 -7.09 -22.06 8.07
C THR A 18 -5.59 -21.85 8.27
N SER A 19 -4.89 -21.40 7.23
CA SER A 19 -3.46 -21.14 7.25
C SER A 19 -3.11 -19.91 6.43
N LEU A 20 -1.96 -19.31 6.74
CA LEU A 20 -1.51 -18.06 6.11
C LEU A 20 -1.05 -18.25 4.66
N GLY A 21 -0.51 -19.42 4.30
CA GLY A 21 0.02 -19.70 2.96
C GLY A 21 -0.97 -19.40 1.84
N PRO A 22 -2.16 -20.04 1.82
CA PRO A 22 -3.18 -19.78 0.81
C PRO A 22 -3.69 -18.33 0.77
N VAL A 23 -3.55 -17.58 1.87
CA VAL A 23 -3.94 -16.16 1.91
C VAL A 23 -2.89 -15.31 1.19
N LEU A 24 -1.61 -15.62 1.39
CA LEU A 24 -0.51 -14.96 0.68
C LEU A 24 -0.51 -15.34 -0.80
N ASP A 25 -0.74 -16.61 -1.14
CA ASP A 25 -0.83 -17.08 -2.52
C ASP A 25 -1.92 -16.32 -3.29
N LYS A 26 -3.08 -16.08 -2.66
CA LYS A 26 -4.14 -15.27 -3.29
C LYS A 26 -3.70 -13.82 -3.50
N VAL A 27 -2.90 -13.21 -2.62
CA VAL A 27 -2.37 -11.86 -2.89
C VAL A 27 -1.44 -11.86 -4.10
N HIS A 28 -0.65 -12.91 -4.31
CA HIS A 28 0.20 -13.02 -5.50
C HIS A 28 -0.61 -13.24 -6.78
N GLU A 29 -1.63 -14.09 -6.74
CA GLU A 29 -2.57 -14.31 -7.85
C GLU A 29 -3.19 -12.98 -8.32
N GLU A 30 -3.70 -12.17 -7.40
CA GLU A 30 -4.33 -10.87 -7.72
C GLU A 30 -3.32 -9.84 -8.26
N ILE A 31 -2.05 -9.91 -7.83
CA ILE A 31 -0.99 -9.09 -8.45
C ILE A 31 -0.80 -9.50 -9.91
N ASP A 32 -0.76 -10.80 -10.18
CA ASP A 32 -0.59 -11.32 -11.54
C ASP A 32 -1.81 -10.97 -12.43
N GLU A 33 -3.03 -11.00 -11.90
CA GLU A 33 -4.27 -10.61 -12.60
C GLU A 33 -4.29 -9.10 -12.93
N VAL A 34 -3.95 -8.23 -11.97
CA VAL A 34 -3.79 -6.79 -12.23
C VAL A 34 -2.74 -6.53 -13.30
N MET A 35 -1.58 -7.19 -13.22
CA MET A 35 -0.51 -7.00 -14.19
C MET A 35 -0.88 -7.55 -15.57
N HIS A 36 -1.66 -8.64 -15.63
CA HIS A 36 -2.18 -9.18 -16.87
C HIS A 36 -3.08 -8.17 -17.59
N GLU A 37 -4.05 -7.59 -16.91
CA GLU A 37 -4.98 -6.60 -17.50
C GLU A 37 -4.26 -5.30 -17.85
N ALA A 38 -3.29 -4.85 -17.04
CA ALA A 38 -2.50 -3.65 -17.29
C ALA A 38 -1.52 -3.76 -18.49
N GLN A 39 -1.15 -4.99 -18.88
CA GLN A 39 -0.18 -5.26 -19.96
C GLN A 39 -0.84 -5.62 -21.30
N GLN A 40 -2.17 -5.57 -21.38
CA GLN A 40 -2.89 -5.81 -22.64
C GLN A 40 -2.54 -4.75 -23.69
N ALA A 41 -2.59 -5.15 -24.97
CA ALA A 41 -2.38 -4.21 -26.08
C ALA A 41 -3.42 -3.08 -26.10
N VAL A 42 -4.63 -3.37 -25.64
CA VAL A 42 -5.69 -2.40 -25.34
C VAL A 42 -6.19 -2.74 -23.94
N VAL A 43 -6.01 -1.83 -22.99
CA VAL A 43 -6.42 -2.01 -21.60
C VAL A 43 -7.93 -1.82 -21.50
N ASP A 44 -8.62 -2.80 -20.91
CA ASP A 44 -10.01 -2.65 -20.48
C ASP A 44 -10.01 -2.03 -19.07
N GLU A 45 -10.38 -0.75 -18.98
CA GLU A 45 -10.35 -0.01 -17.72
C GLU A 45 -11.28 -0.62 -16.65
N ALA A 46 -12.40 -1.22 -17.05
CA ALA A 46 -13.35 -1.81 -16.10
C ALA A 46 -12.79 -3.10 -15.49
N LYS A 47 -12.15 -3.94 -16.30
CA LYS A 47 -11.47 -5.16 -15.82
C LYS A 47 -10.28 -4.80 -14.94
N LEU A 48 -9.47 -3.82 -15.35
CA LEU A 48 -8.35 -3.38 -14.52
C LEU A 48 -8.82 -2.84 -13.15
N GLU A 49 -9.93 -2.09 -13.11
CA GLU A 49 -10.52 -1.62 -11.86
C GLU A 49 -11.01 -2.79 -10.98
N GLU A 50 -11.63 -3.81 -11.58
CA GLU A 50 -12.07 -5.04 -10.90
C GLU A 50 -10.89 -5.75 -10.22
N GLU A 51 -9.82 -6.06 -10.97
CA GLU A 51 -8.64 -6.76 -10.43
C GLU A 51 -7.91 -5.92 -9.36
N VAL A 52 -7.85 -4.60 -9.51
CA VAL A 52 -7.30 -3.72 -8.46
C VAL A 52 -8.16 -3.79 -7.19
N GLY A 53 -9.49 -3.89 -7.34
CA GLY A 53 -10.42 -4.09 -6.25
C GLY A 53 -10.17 -5.40 -5.50
N ASP A 54 -9.97 -6.49 -6.22
CA ASP A 54 -9.74 -7.82 -5.65
C ASP A 54 -8.35 -7.94 -5.01
N LEU A 55 -7.31 -7.34 -5.58
CA LEU A 55 -6.02 -7.16 -4.92
C LEU A 55 -6.13 -6.41 -3.58
N LEU A 56 -6.87 -5.29 -3.55
CA LEU A 56 -7.13 -4.56 -2.31
C LEU A 56 -7.92 -5.42 -1.32
N PHE A 57 -8.87 -6.24 -1.79
CA PHE A 57 -9.62 -7.14 -0.92
C PHE A 57 -8.73 -8.26 -0.33
N ALA A 58 -7.86 -8.86 -1.14
CA ALA A 58 -6.93 -9.90 -0.75
C ALA A 58 -5.91 -9.39 0.28
N THR A 59 -5.35 -8.19 0.09
CA THR A 59 -4.41 -7.58 1.05
C THR A 59 -5.08 -7.25 2.39
N VAL A 60 -6.36 -6.88 2.40
CA VAL A 60 -7.16 -6.75 3.63
C VAL A 60 -7.35 -8.10 4.32
N ASN A 61 -7.54 -9.17 3.54
CA ASN A 61 -7.64 -10.52 4.06
C ASN A 61 -6.34 -10.97 4.72
N LEU A 62 -5.20 -10.74 4.05
CA LEU A 62 -3.87 -10.99 4.58
C LEU A 62 -3.65 -10.24 5.89
N SER A 63 -3.95 -8.93 5.92
CA SER A 63 -3.85 -8.11 7.13
C SER A 63 -4.66 -8.70 8.29
N ARG A 64 -5.89 -9.16 8.02
CA ARG A 64 -6.76 -9.77 9.02
C ARG A 64 -6.19 -11.08 9.56
N HIS A 65 -5.66 -11.94 8.70
CA HIS A 65 -4.98 -13.20 9.07
C HIS A 65 -3.72 -12.96 9.91
N LEU A 66 -3.03 -11.83 9.69
CA LEU A 66 -1.90 -11.37 10.51
C LEU A 66 -2.33 -10.68 11.82
N GLY A 67 -3.63 -10.62 12.14
CA GLY A 67 -4.13 -9.94 13.33
C GLY A 67 -4.09 -8.41 13.26
N VAL A 68 -3.89 -7.84 12.07
CA VAL A 68 -3.76 -6.40 11.83
C VAL A 68 -5.05 -5.83 11.25
N LYS A 69 -5.53 -4.71 11.83
CA LYS A 69 -6.62 -3.92 11.24
C LYS A 69 -6.05 -3.09 10.09
N ALA A 70 -6.28 -3.52 8.85
CA ALA A 70 -5.78 -2.88 7.63
C ALA A 70 -5.98 -1.34 7.60
N GLU A 71 -7.18 -0.85 7.96
CA GLU A 71 -7.48 0.59 8.01
C GLU A 71 -6.57 1.37 8.98
N VAL A 72 -6.32 0.81 10.17
CA VAL A 72 -5.44 1.43 11.18
C VAL A 72 -3.98 1.37 10.72
N ALA A 73 -3.57 0.26 10.10
CA ALA A 73 -2.23 0.12 9.55
C ALA A 73 -1.97 1.15 8.44
N LEU A 74 -2.92 1.32 7.52
CA LEU A 74 -2.85 2.30 6.45
C LEU A 74 -2.82 3.74 6.99
N GLN A 75 -3.67 4.07 7.98
CA GLN A 75 -3.63 5.38 8.64
C GLN A 75 -2.24 5.70 9.21
N LYS A 76 -1.60 4.74 9.89
CA LYS A 76 -0.23 4.91 10.40
C LYS A 76 0.80 5.06 9.28
N ALA A 77 0.64 4.32 8.18
CA ALA A 77 1.51 4.46 7.01
C ALA A 77 1.40 5.85 6.37
N ASN A 78 0.18 6.38 6.24
CA ASN A 78 -0.08 7.73 5.73
C ASN A 78 0.57 8.80 6.61
N LEU A 79 0.36 8.74 7.94
CA LEU A 79 0.98 9.68 8.88
C LEU A 79 2.52 9.65 8.81
N LYS A 80 3.11 8.46 8.68
CA LYS A 80 4.55 8.30 8.50
C LYS A 80 5.02 8.94 7.19
N PHE A 81 4.30 8.71 6.09
CA PHE A 81 4.61 9.30 4.79
C PHE A 81 4.51 10.83 4.85
N GLU A 82 3.40 11.38 5.35
CA GLU A 82 3.19 12.83 5.50
C GLU A 82 4.29 13.49 6.33
N ARG A 83 4.65 12.89 7.46
CA ARG A 83 5.73 13.40 8.31
C ARG A 83 7.06 13.45 7.56
N ARG A 84 7.42 12.37 6.86
CA ARG A 84 8.66 12.29 6.09
C ARG A 84 8.68 13.28 4.94
N PHE A 85 7.57 13.38 4.21
CA PHE A 85 7.48 14.25 3.05
C PHE A 85 7.59 15.73 3.44
N ARG A 86 6.93 16.15 4.53
CA ARG A 86 7.10 17.51 5.09
C ARG A 86 8.54 17.84 5.45
N GLU A 87 9.28 16.85 5.95
CA GLU A 87 10.70 17.04 6.25
C GLU A 87 11.56 17.12 4.98
N VAL A 88 11.22 16.36 3.93
CA VAL A 88 11.83 16.53 2.61
C VAL A 88 11.60 17.95 2.09
N GLU A 89 10.37 18.46 2.14
CA GLU A 89 10.05 19.83 1.74
C GLU A 89 10.86 20.86 2.54
N ARG A 90 10.99 20.66 3.86
CA ARG A 90 11.79 21.53 4.72
C ARG A 90 13.27 21.55 4.34
N ILE A 91 13.86 20.39 4.07
CA ILE A 91 15.29 20.28 3.70
C ILE A 91 15.53 20.88 2.32
N VAL A 92 14.66 20.62 1.35
CA VAL A 92 14.75 21.20 -0.01
C VAL A 92 14.67 22.72 0.05
N ALA A 93 13.70 23.27 0.79
CA ALA A 93 13.57 24.70 0.98
C ALA A 93 14.80 25.31 1.70
N ALA A 94 15.36 24.62 2.70
CA ALA A 94 16.57 25.06 3.39
C ALA A 94 17.82 25.09 2.47
N ARG A 95 17.81 24.32 1.39
CA ARG A 95 18.83 24.35 0.32
C ARG A 95 18.58 25.46 -0.71
N GLY A 96 17.53 26.27 -0.55
CA GLY A 96 17.15 27.33 -1.49
C GLY A 96 16.55 26.80 -2.80
N LEU A 97 16.04 25.56 -2.79
CA LEU A 97 15.41 24.90 -3.92
C LEU A 97 13.88 24.86 -3.75
N GLU A 98 13.16 24.72 -4.85
CA GLU A 98 11.72 24.48 -4.85
C GLU A 98 11.42 23.03 -5.27
N MET A 99 10.43 22.39 -4.64
CA MET A 99 10.06 20.99 -4.95
C MET A 99 9.74 20.75 -6.44
N THR A 100 9.20 21.75 -7.13
CA THR A 100 8.89 21.72 -8.57
C THR A 100 10.13 21.73 -9.47
N GLY A 101 11.28 22.16 -8.95
CA GLY A 101 12.55 22.26 -9.67
C GLY A 101 13.57 21.19 -9.31
N VAL A 102 13.20 20.23 -8.44
CA VAL A 102 14.07 19.13 -8.01
C VAL A 102 13.68 17.86 -8.76
N ASP A 103 14.65 17.07 -9.20
CA ASP A 103 14.39 15.79 -9.84
C ASP A 103 14.07 14.69 -8.81
N LEU A 104 13.56 13.56 -9.31
CA LEU A 104 13.17 12.43 -8.46
C LEU A 104 14.37 11.87 -7.67
N ASP A 105 15.55 11.85 -8.29
CA ASP A 105 16.77 11.32 -7.68
C ASP A 105 17.17 12.16 -6.46
N THR A 106 17.17 13.49 -6.59
CA THR A 106 17.45 14.39 -5.46
C THR A 106 16.37 14.29 -4.39
N MET A 107 15.09 14.16 -4.75
CA MET A 107 14.01 13.95 -3.76
C MET A 107 14.21 12.64 -3.00
N GLU A 108 14.63 11.57 -3.68
CA GLU A 108 14.91 10.27 -3.07
C GLU A 108 16.14 10.32 -2.15
N GLU A 109 17.20 11.03 -2.53
CA GLU A 109 18.36 11.26 -1.67
C GLU A 109 17.97 11.93 -0.33
N VAL A 110 17.16 13.00 -0.41
CA VAL A 110 16.65 13.70 0.76
C VAL A 110 15.69 12.80 1.55
N TRP A 111 14.83 12.04 0.88
CA TRP A 111 13.94 11.08 1.53
C TRP A 111 14.70 10.04 2.35
N GLN A 112 15.81 9.51 1.82
CA GLN A 112 16.67 8.58 2.56
C GLN A 112 17.41 9.28 3.71
N GLU A 113 17.77 10.56 3.57
CA GLU A 113 18.30 11.37 4.68
C GLU A 113 17.29 11.46 5.83
N VAL A 114 16.05 11.82 5.53
CA VAL A 114 14.95 11.90 6.52
C VAL A 114 14.73 10.55 7.22
N LYS A 115 14.74 9.45 6.46
CA LYS A 115 14.59 8.10 7.03
C LYS A 115 15.69 7.74 8.02
N ARG A 116 16.94 8.15 7.76
CA ARG A 116 18.07 7.90 8.67
C ARG A 116 17.90 8.68 9.98
N GLN A 117 17.49 9.94 9.91
CA GLN A 117 17.28 10.80 11.08
C GLN A 117 16.11 10.33 11.97
N GLU A 118 15.10 9.69 11.37
CA GLU A 118 13.96 9.12 12.11
C GLU A 118 14.30 7.94 13.02
N THR A 119 15.48 7.33 12.86
CA THR A 119 15.88 6.14 13.64
C THR A 119 16.37 6.52 15.06
N ASP A 120 16.61 7.81 15.30
CA ASP A 120 17.11 8.36 16.57
C ASP A 120 16.01 9.02 17.46
N LEU A 121 14.72 8.69 17.24
CA LEU A 121 13.57 9.21 18.01
C LEU A 121 12.76 8.13 18.74
#